data_AF-A0A418MN08-F1
#
_entry.id   AF-A0A418MN08-F1
#
_cell.length_a   1.000
_cell.length_b   1.000
_cell.length_c   1.000
_cell.angle_alpha   90.00
_cell.angle_beta   90.00
_cell.angle_gamma   90.00
#
_symmetry.space_group_name_H-M   'P 1'
#
loop_
_entity.id
_entity.type
_entity.pdbx_description
1 polymer ?
#
loop_
_entity_poly.entity_id
_entity_poly.type
_entity_poly.pdbx_seq_one_letter_code
_entity_poly.pdbx_strand_id
1 'polypeptide(L)'
;MLWLNELPRYLYTDDVRRDETIAAGLSEALRSADCTPVLILGTLWHEYRLRLAPAEVEIGSETRPNARILVTGNLIPVPETFGDVESGRLAEAAVTDARLAEALARAEEGHITQYLAGGPAQIQRYRTADPVARAVLHAAMDARRLGWGEVLPSGFLAAAAQSYLTDLQRATLPIDWFDRALTDYLLPLCQGARGPLSRAGDDFRLADYLEQHGKRTRQSSRPPDGFWAAALRDDVTGGDAAAMARAAYRRDRREIAHRLALEAAVRGDRAGLATFAAMVEEDEGRDEASPYLELAAENGDTRSQLVLGHRCEDSGDYDAAEAWYSLADDGTNPHALVGLASLHARQGRYEVADELYQTALANGGAREVEYQARDLAERDEHDDALRLAEESFRHGNREALTGLAWRYTGPDLPRAFAVMRRAMALGFDDAITEMVILATTANDPALVTRYCDLAIESGHPNAQRVAGHVLARSGDERRGAALLWRAFNGGLHWSLFELAVSSASGRVASVPRADSTGG
;
A
#
# COMPACT_ATOMS: atom_id res chain seq x y z
N MET A 1 -36.19 33.51 -9.47
CA MET A 1 -35.11 33.49 -8.46
C MET A 1 -34.02 34.44 -8.90
N LEU A 2 -33.66 35.41 -8.07
CA LEU A 2 -32.53 36.32 -8.29
C LEU A 2 -31.40 35.91 -7.32
N TRP A 3 -30.25 35.55 -7.87
CA TRP A 3 -29.07 35.16 -7.09
C TRP A 3 -28.03 36.29 -7.11
N LEU A 4 -27.72 36.83 -5.93
CA LEU A 4 -26.78 37.91 -5.72
C LEU A 4 -25.60 37.42 -4.88
N ASN A 5 -24.61 36.82 -5.54
CA ASN A 5 -23.39 36.40 -4.86
C ASN A 5 -22.61 37.63 -4.37
N GLU A 6 -22.13 37.58 -3.13
CA GLU A 6 -21.41 38.68 -2.48
C GLU A 6 -22.24 39.97 -2.50
N LEU A 7 -23.32 39.99 -1.71
CA LEU A 7 -24.20 41.14 -1.51
C LEU A 7 -23.47 42.49 -1.30
N PRO A 8 -22.30 42.56 -0.63
CA PRO A 8 -21.54 43.80 -0.52
C PRO A 8 -21.20 44.45 -1.87
N ARG A 9 -21.03 43.68 -2.95
CA ARG A 9 -20.75 44.23 -4.30
C ARG A 9 -21.89 45.08 -4.88
N TYR A 10 -23.09 44.91 -4.35
CA TYR A 10 -24.31 45.57 -4.80
C TYR A 10 -24.86 46.55 -3.77
N LEU A 11 -24.62 46.29 -2.49
CA LEU A 11 -25.25 47.00 -1.37
C LEU A 11 -24.25 47.75 -0.47
N TYR A 12 -22.95 47.57 -0.69
CA TYR A 12 -21.90 48.19 0.12
C TYR A 12 -20.70 48.58 -0.76
N THR A 13 -20.92 49.56 -1.64
CA THR A 13 -19.90 50.16 -2.50
C THR A 13 -19.62 51.61 -2.09
N ASP A 14 -18.63 52.25 -2.73
CA ASP A 14 -18.35 53.67 -2.53
C ASP A 14 -19.47 54.58 -3.09
N ASP A 15 -20.44 54.04 -3.84
CA ASP A 15 -21.62 54.77 -4.35
C ASP A 15 -22.87 54.42 -3.54
N VAL A 16 -23.06 55.15 -2.44
CA VAL A 16 -24.21 54.99 -1.52
C VAL A 16 -25.55 55.13 -2.23
N ARG A 17 -25.67 56.06 -3.20
CA ARG A 17 -26.94 56.31 -3.88
C ARG A 17 -27.33 55.12 -4.74
N ARG A 18 -26.35 54.52 -5.42
CA ARG A 18 -26.55 53.29 -6.20
C ARG A 18 -26.95 52.13 -5.30
N ASP A 19 -26.23 51.91 -4.20
CA ASP A 19 -26.51 50.84 -3.24
C ASP A 19 -27.96 50.92 -2.74
N GLU A 20 -28.40 52.11 -2.33
CA GLU A 20 -29.76 52.36 -1.82
C GLU A 20 -30.83 52.22 -2.90
N THR A 21 -30.55 52.62 -4.13
CA THR A 21 -31.47 52.44 -5.27
C THR A 21 -31.67 50.95 -5.56
N ILE A 22 -30.57 50.18 -5.56
CA ILE A 22 -30.62 48.72 -5.73
C ILE A 22 -31.41 48.10 -4.57
N ALA A 23 -31.11 48.46 -3.32
CA ALA A 23 -31.80 47.93 -2.15
C ALA A 23 -33.31 48.23 -2.15
N ALA A 24 -33.70 49.46 -2.52
CA ALA A 24 -35.09 49.84 -2.65
C ALA A 24 -35.79 49.03 -3.76
N GLY A 25 -35.14 48.83 -4.91
CA GLY A 25 -35.66 48.02 -6.00
C GLY A 25 -35.85 46.55 -5.64
N LEU A 26 -34.89 45.96 -4.92
CA LEU A 26 -35.02 44.58 -4.41
C LEU A 26 -36.15 44.46 -3.40
N SER A 27 -36.30 45.44 -2.50
CA SER A 27 -37.39 45.47 -1.53
C SER A 27 -38.76 45.61 -2.20
N GLU A 28 -38.84 46.40 -3.27
CA GLU A 28 -40.07 46.56 -4.05
C GLU A 28 -40.42 45.30 -4.84
N ALA A 29 -39.42 44.64 -5.43
CA ALA A 29 -39.62 43.36 -6.10
C ALA A 29 -40.19 42.29 -5.14
N LEU A 30 -39.76 42.29 -3.87
CA LEU A 30 -40.30 41.38 -2.84
C LEU A 30 -41.75 41.70 -2.43
N ARG A 31 -42.23 42.95 -2.61
CA ARG A 31 -43.59 43.37 -2.23
C ARG A 31 -44.57 43.36 -3.39
N SER A 32 -44.10 43.57 -4.62
CA SER A 32 -44.96 43.71 -5.79
C SER A 32 -45.62 42.39 -6.18
N ALA A 33 -46.94 42.42 -6.35
CA ALA A 33 -47.71 41.29 -6.87
C ALA A 33 -47.29 40.92 -8.30
N ASP A 34 -46.79 41.89 -9.08
CA ASP A 34 -46.33 41.68 -10.46
C ASP A 34 -45.03 40.88 -10.53
N CYS A 35 -44.29 40.79 -9.42
CA CYS A 35 -43.04 40.04 -9.31
C CYS A 35 -43.20 38.67 -8.63
N THR A 36 -44.42 38.31 -8.20
CA THR A 36 -44.65 37.05 -7.47
C THR A 36 -44.84 35.86 -8.45
N PRO A 37 -44.19 34.71 -8.23
CA PRO A 37 -43.28 34.38 -7.13
C PRO A 37 -41.81 34.79 -7.40
N VAL A 38 -41.22 35.56 -6.49
CA VAL A 38 -39.78 35.90 -6.49
C VAL A 38 -39.09 35.42 -5.21
N LEU A 39 -37.94 34.78 -5.39
CA LEU A 39 -36.97 34.49 -4.33
C LEU A 39 -35.70 35.27 -4.65
N ILE A 40 -35.25 36.11 -3.73
CA ILE A 40 -33.96 36.79 -3.80
C ILE A 40 -33.04 36.13 -2.78
N LEU A 41 -31.93 35.57 -3.25
CA LEU A 41 -30.98 34.88 -2.40
C LEU A 41 -29.59 35.48 -2.66
N GLY A 42 -28.86 35.79 -1.59
CA GLY A 42 -27.51 36.32 -1.71
C GLY A 42 -26.64 35.93 -0.53
N THR A 43 -25.32 36.00 -0.72
CA THR A 43 -24.32 35.68 0.29
C THR A 43 -23.75 36.95 0.90
N LEU A 44 -23.55 36.94 2.22
CA LEU A 44 -23.07 38.10 2.97
C LEU A 44 -22.14 37.63 4.10
N TRP A 45 -20.91 38.13 4.11
CA TRP A 45 -19.98 37.87 5.21
C TRP A 45 -20.38 38.62 6.48
N HIS A 46 -20.06 38.03 7.64
CA HIS A 46 -20.43 38.57 8.94
C HIS A 46 -19.95 40.02 9.16
N GLU A 47 -18.73 40.36 8.70
CA GLU A 47 -18.18 41.71 8.81
C GLU A 47 -19.03 42.76 8.06
N TYR A 48 -19.51 42.45 6.86
CA TYR A 48 -20.34 43.35 6.08
C TYR A 48 -21.77 43.40 6.61
N ARG A 49 -22.27 42.32 7.22
CA ARG A 49 -23.50 42.38 8.01
C ARG A 49 -23.33 43.47 9.08
N LEU A 50 -22.30 43.38 9.91
CA LEU A 50 -22.10 44.33 11.02
C LEU A 50 -22.01 45.78 10.52
N ARG A 51 -21.41 46.01 9.35
CA ARG A 51 -21.34 47.34 8.71
C ARG A 51 -22.67 47.83 8.12
N LEU A 52 -23.45 46.95 7.50
CA LEU A 52 -24.73 47.30 6.86
C LEU A 52 -25.89 47.44 7.87
N ALA A 53 -25.86 46.67 8.95
CA ALA A 53 -26.85 46.71 10.01
C ALA A 53 -26.19 46.74 11.41
N PRO A 54 -25.47 47.83 11.75
CA PRO A 54 -24.85 47.98 13.05
C PRO A 54 -25.90 48.18 14.14
N ALA A 55 -25.59 47.72 15.37
CA ALA A 55 -26.47 47.85 16.53
C ALA A 55 -26.75 49.31 16.89
N GLU A 56 -25.73 50.17 16.75
CA GLU A 56 -25.80 51.61 16.96
C GLU A 56 -25.38 52.34 15.69
N VAL A 57 -26.00 53.48 15.39
CA VAL A 57 -25.67 54.32 14.23
C VAL A 57 -25.04 55.60 14.73
N GLU A 58 -23.76 55.83 14.40
CA GLU A 58 -23.08 57.08 14.74
C GLU A 58 -23.69 58.27 13.98
N ILE A 59 -23.86 59.38 14.69
CA ILE A 59 -24.37 60.63 14.13
C ILE A 59 -23.35 61.17 13.12
N GLY A 60 -23.74 61.21 11.83
CA GLY A 60 -22.89 61.65 10.72
C GLY A 60 -22.33 60.52 9.84
N SER A 61 -22.62 59.26 10.15
CA SER A 61 -22.28 58.11 9.29
C SER A 61 -23.11 58.10 8.01
N GLU A 62 -22.53 57.66 6.89
CA GLU A 62 -23.27 57.41 5.63
C GLU A 62 -24.25 56.24 5.81
N THR A 63 -25.48 56.57 6.19
CA THR A 63 -26.51 55.56 6.46
C THR A 63 -27.05 54.96 5.17
N ARG A 64 -27.09 53.62 5.09
CA ARG A 64 -27.75 52.84 4.03
C ARG A 64 -29.05 52.19 4.54
N PRO A 65 -30.16 52.95 4.71
CA PRO A 65 -31.37 52.45 5.36
C PRO A 65 -32.10 51.34 4.59
N ASN A 66 -32.19 51.42 3.26
CA ASN A 66 -32.85 50.38 2.47
C ASN A 66 -32.01 49.10 2.46
N ALA A 67 -30.68 49.21 2.34
CA ALA A 67 -29.80 48.03 2.42
C ALA A 67 -29.89 47.36 3.81
N ARG A 68 -29.95 48.17 4.87
CA ARG A 68 -30.14 47.68 6.25
C ARG A 68 -31.43 46.88 6.40
N ILE A 69 -32.55 47.35 5.84
CA ILE A 69 -33.85 46.64 5.92
C ILE A 69 -33.74 45.25 5.28
N LEU A 70 -33.11 45.15 4.10
CA LEU A 70 -32.96 43.87 3.41
C LEU A 70 -32.16 42.84 4.21
N VAL A 71 -31.08 43.26 4.85
CA VAL A 71 -30.18 42.35 5.59
C VAL A 71 -30.58 42.15 7.06
N THR A 72 -31.62 42.83 7.54
CA THR A 72 -32.11 42.70 8.92
C THR A 72 -33.30 41.74 8.97
N GLY A 73 -33.21 40.67 9.77
CA GLY A 73 -34.29 39.71 9.99
C GLY A 73 -34.43 38.61 8.92
N ASN A 74 -33.73 38.72 7.79
CA ASN A 74 -33.80 37.77 6.67
C ASN A 74 -32.47 37.03 6.44
N LEU A 75 -31.77 36.66 7.52
CA LEU A 75 -30.48 35.98 7.45
C LEU A 75 -30.64 34.51 7.83
N ILE A 76 -30.15 33.62 6.97
CA ILE A 76 -29.97 32.21 7.30
C ILE A 76 -28.50 32.05 7.67
N PRO A 77 -28.15 31.82 8.95
CA PRO A 77 -26.77 31.57 9.33
C PRO A 77 -26.33 30.25 8.71
N VAL A 78 -25.21 30.29 8.00
CA VAL A 78 -24.54 29.07 7.53
C VAL A 78 -23.57 28.65 8.63
N PRO A 79 -23.79 27.52 9.32
CA PRO A 79 -22.90 27.07 10.37
C PRO A 79 -21.53 26.72 9.80
N GLU A 80 -20.49 26.85 10.63
CA GLU A 80 -19.11 26.53 10.23
C GLU A 80 -18.88 25.02 10.10
N THR A 81 -19.71 24.20 10.75
CA THR A 81 -19.65 22.74 10.74
C THR A 81 -21.00 22.15 10.37
N PHE A 82 -20.98 20.93 9.85
CA PHE A 82 -22.21 20.19 9.55
C PHE A 82 -22.80 19.60 10.83
N GLY A 83 -24.12 19.69 11.00
CA GLY A 83 -24.83 18.99 12.07
C GLY A 83 -25.04 17.51 11.73
N ASP A 84 -25.69 16.78 12.63
CA ASP A 84 -25.93 15.33 12.46
C ASP A 84 -26.70 15.01 11.17
N VAL A 85 -27.68 15.86 10.82
CA VAL A 85 -28.52 15.68 9.63
C VAL A 85 -27.72 15.94 8.35
N GLU A 86 -26.93 17.01 8.31
CA GLU A 86 -26.07 17.30 7.16
C GLU A 86 -24.97 16.24 7.01
N SER A 87 -24.45 15.72 8.12
CA SER A 87 -23.44 14.66 8.13
C SER A 87 -23.98 13.34 7.57
N GLY A 88 -25.21 12.96 7.94
CA GLY A 88 -25.89 11.80 7.34
C GLY A 88 -26.08 11.94 5.83
N ARG A 89 -26.52 13.12 5.37
CA ARG A 89 -26.67 13.41 3.93
C ARG A 89 -25.33 13.43 3.20
N LEU A 90 -24.28 13.94 3.83
CA LEU A 90 -22.92 13.92 3.30
C LEU A 90 -22.42 12.48 3.13
N ALA A 91 -22.65 11.62 4.13
CA ALA A 91 -22.27 10.21 4.06
C ALA A 91 -22.97 9.47 2.92
N GLU A 92 -24.27 9.72 2.70
CA GLU A 92 -25.01 9.17 1.56
C GLU A 92 -24.44 9.66 0.22
N ALA A 93 -24.15 10.95 0.10
CA ALA A 93 -23.58 11.53 -1.12
C ALA A 93 -22.15 11.02 -1.40
N ALA A 94 -21.35 10.82 -0.34
CA ALA A 94 -19.98 10.33 -0.41
C ALA A 94 -19.87 8.92 -1.04
N VAL A 95 -20.93 8.12 -1.02
CA VAL A 95 -20.96 6.81 -1.71
C VAL A 95 -20.71 6.96 -3.22
N THR A 96 -21.12 8.09 -3.80
CA THR A 96 -21.02 8.33 -5.25
C THR A 96 -20.05 9.46 -5.64
N ASP A 97 -19.74 10.41 -4.73
CA ASP A 97 -18.74 11.46 -4.98
C ASP A 97 -17.48 11.27 -4.13
N ALA A 98 -16.39 10.88 -4.80
CA ALA A 98 -15.09 10.64 -4.17
C ALA A 98 -14.50 11.88 -3.46
N ARG A 99 -14.84 13.10 -3.90
CA ARG A 99 -14.36 14.33 -3.23
C ARG A 99 -15.06 14.56 -1.91
N LEU A 100 -16.36 14.23 -1.84
CA LEU A 100 -17.14 14.29 -0.60
C LEU A 100 -16.72 13.17 0.36
N ALA A 101 -16.42 11.98 -0.15
CA ALA A 101 -15.85 10.89 0.65
C ALA A 101 -14.49 11.28 1.25
N GLU A 102 -13.64 11.92 0.46
CA GLU A 102 -12.35 12.42 0.94
C GLU A 102 -12.52 13.52 2.00
N ALA A 103 -13.38 14.50 1.75
CA ALA A 103 -13.66 15.55 2.73
C ALA A 103 -14.23 14.99 4.03
N LEU A 104 -15.12 13.99 3.96
CA LEU A 104 -15.64 13.30 5.14
C LEU A 104 -14.55 12.57 5.93
N ALA A 105 -13.56 11.99 5.24
CA ALA A 105 -12.47 11.25 5.87
C ALA A 105 -11.35 12.16 6.44
N ARG A 106 -11.16 13.37 5.89
CA ARG A 106 -9.98 14.21 6.16
C ARG A 106 -10.27 15.60 6.72
N ALA A 107 -11.50 16.09 6.62
CA ALA A 107 -11.82 17.40 7.20
C ALA A 107 -11.74 17.34 8.73
N GLU A 108 -11.03 18.30 9.29
CA GLU A 108 -10.89 18.42 10.74
C GLU A 108 -12.16 19.02 11.34
N GLU A 109 -12.59 18.49 12.49
CA GLU A 109 -13.66 19.06 13.33
C GLU A 109 -14.99 19.32 12.59
N GLY A 110 -15.27 18.61 11.48
CA GLY A 110 -16.49 18.77 10.70
C GLY A 110 -16.51 19.99 9.77
N HIS A 111 -15.35 20.62 9.51
CA HIS A 111 -15.17 21.74 8.59
C HIS A 111 -15.13 21.32 7.11
N ILE A 112 -16.21 20.67 6.66
CA ILE A 112 -16.32 20.08 5.31
C ILE A 112 -16.23 21.13 4.21
N THR A 113 -16.93 22.26 4.36
CA THR A 113 -17.00 23.30 3.34
C THR A 113 -15.65 24.01 3.19
N GLN A 114 -14.95 24.25 4.30
CA GLN A 114 -13.62 24.82 4.33
C GLN A 114 -12.59 23.87 3.71
N TYR A 115 -12.66 22.57 3.98
CA TYR A 115 -11.79 21.58 3.34
C TYR A 115 -11.97 21.59 1.81
N LEU A 116 -13.22 21.52 1.34
CA LEU A 116 -13.54 21.51 -0.10
C LEU A 116 -13.17 22.81 -0.81
N ALA A 117 -13.39 23.96 -0.16
CA ALA A 117 -13.04 25.27 -0.71
C ALA A 117 -11.53 25.57 -0.61
N GLY A 118 -10.87 25.03 0.41
CA GLY A 118 -9.46 25.26 0.73
C GLY A 118 -8.50 24.66 -0.30
N GLY A 119 -8.81 23.48 -0.84
CA GLY A 119 -7.95 22.80 -1.81
C GLY A 119 -7.61 23.65 -3.05
N PRO A 120 -8.60 24.12 -3.84
CA PRO A 120 -8.36 25.02 -4.97
C PRO A 120 -7.64 26.31 -4.58
N ALA A 121 -7.95 26.87 -3.40
CA ALA A 121 -7.34 28.09 -2.91
C ALA A 121 -5.85 27.89 -2.56
N GLN A 122 -5.48 26.77 -1.95
CA GLN A 122 -4.09 26.40 -1.68
C GLN A 122 -3.30 26.21 -2.97
N ILE A 123 -3.89 25.57 -3.98
CA ILE A 123 -3.27 25.41 -5.31
C ILE A 123 -3.05 26.77 -5.97
N GLN A 124 -4.02 27.68 -5.86
CA GLN A 124 -3.87 29.02 -6.38
C GLN A 124 -2.76 29.78 -5.65
N ARG A 125 -2.67 29.68 -4.32
CA ARG A 125 -1.56 30.24 -3.54
C ARG A 125 -0.21 29.71 -4.02
N TYR A 126 -0.08 28.39 -4.16
CA TYR A 126 1.14 27.80 -4.70
C TYR A 126 1.52 28.36 -6.08
N ARG A 127 0.54 28.54 -6.98
CA ARG A 127 0.78 29.11 -8.32
C ARG A 127 1.25 30.56 -8.26
N THR A 128 0.68 31.37 -7.37
CA THR A 128 0.99 32.79 -7.21
C THR A 128 2.14 33.09 -6.26
N ALA A 129 2.71 32.07 -5.60
CA ALA A 129 3.79 32.24 -4.64
C ALA A 129 4.98 33.00 -5.24
N ASP A 130 5.61 33.84 -4.42
CA ASP A 130 6.92 34.39 -4.77
C ASP A 130 7.98 33.27 -4.84
N PRO A 131 9.19 33.54 -5.38
CA PRO A 131 10.22 32.52 -5.51
C PRO A 131 10.62 31.83 -4.19
N VAL A 132 10.63 32.55 -3.06
CA VAL A 132 11.05 32.04 -1.76
C VAL A 132 10.00 31.09 -1.20
N ALA A 133 8.74 31.53 -1.14
CA ALA A 133 7.64 30.68 -0.70
C ALA A 133 7.47 29.45 -1.61
N ARG A 134 7.66 29.62 -2.92
CA ARG A 134 7.61 28.51 -3.88
C ARG A 134 8.73 27.50 -3.64
N ALA A 135 9.94 27.97 -3.33
CA ALA A 135 11.08 27.10 -3.04
C ALA A 135 10.84 26.21 -1.80
N VAL A 136 10.27 26.78 -0.73
CA VAL A 136 9.86 26.01 0.46
C VAL A 136 8.80 24.97 0.11
N LEU A 137 7.79 25.34 -0.68
CA LEU A 137 6.75 24.40 -1.12
C LEU A 137 7.31 23.30 -2.02
N HIS A 138 8.28 23.59 -2.88
CA HIS A 138 8.94 22.58 -3.72
C HIS A 138 9.73 21.59 -2.87
N ALA A 139 10.46 22.05 -1.85
CA ALA A 139 11.16 21.18 -0.91
C ALA A 139 10.17 20.27 -0.16
N ALA A 140 9.08 20.84 0.39
CA ALA A 140 8.06 20.06 1.09
C ALA A 140 7.37 19.03 0.18
N MET A 141 6.97 19.43 -1.04
CA MET A 141 6.36 18.53 -2.02
C MET A 141 7.31 17.41 -2.45
N ASP A 142 8.58 17.74 -2.68
CA ASP A 142 9.60 16.76 -3.08
C ASP A 142 9.88 15.78 -1.92
N ALA A 143 10.00 16.22 -0.67
CA ALA A 143 10.13 15.33 0.47
C ALA A 143 8.95 14.34 0.55
N ARG A 144 7.72 14.85 0.60
CA ARG A 144 6.50 14.03 0.76
C ARG A 144 6.29 13.06 -0.39
N ARG A 145 6.48 13.48 -1.65
CA ARG A 145 6.33 12.55 -2.79
C ARG A 145 7.42 11.49 -2.86
N LEU A 146 8.56 11.72 -2.23
CA LEU A 146 9.70 10.79 -2.19
C LEU A 146 9.64 9.83 -1.00
N GLY A 147 8.59 9.93 -0.19
CA GLY A 147 8.32 9.00 0.91
C GLY A 147 8.74 9.49 2.28
N TRP A 148 9.13 10.76 2.43
CA TRP A 148 9.27 11.40 3.75
C TRP A 148 7.95 11.31 4.51
N GLY A 149 7.99 11.14 5.83
CA GLY A 149 6.86 11.19 6.75
C GLY A 149 6.09 12.52 6.75
N GLU A 150 5.00 12.59 7.52
CA GLU A 150 4.07 13.73 7.45
C GLU A 150 4.67 15.03 8.00
N VAL A 151 5.53 14.90 9.00
CA VAL A 151 6.17 16.02 9.68
C VAL A 151 7.52 16.29 9.02
N LEU A 152 7.71 17.53 8.59
CA LEU A 152 8.87 18.03 7.87
C LEU A 152 9.67 18.94 8.82
N PRO A 153 10.91 18.55 9.18
CA PRO A 153 11.72 19.35 10.07
C PRO A 153 11.96 20.76 9.56
N SER A 154 11.86 21.75 10.45
CA SER A 154 12.08 23.16 10.12
C SER A 154 13.46 23.39 9.47
N GLY A 155 14.51 22.80 10.06
CA GLY A 155 15.88 22.93 9.57
C GLY A 155 16.08 22.26 8.20
N PHE A 156 15.48 21.08 7.99
CA PHE A 156 15.45 20.43 6.68
C PHE A 156 14.80 21.33 5.61
N LEU A 157 13.60 21.87 5.87
CA LEU A 157 12.89 22.71 4.90
C LEU A 157 13.68 23.97 4.55
N ALA A 158 14.25 24.65 5.55
CA ALA A 158 15.06 25.84 5.33
C ALA A 158 16.33 25.55 4.51
N ALA A 159 17.01 24.43 4.78
CA ALA A 159 18.21 24.04 4.04
C ALA A 159 17.89 23.59 2.61
N ALA A 160 16.87 22.74 2.43
CA ALA A 160 16.48 22.22 1.14
C ALA A 160 15.93 23.32 0.21
N ALA A 161 15.09 24.24 0.73
CA ALA A 161 14.47 25.30 -0.06
C ALA A 161 15.51 26.20 -0.76
N GLN A 162 16.63 26.50 -0.11
CA GLN A 162 17.67 27.35 -0.70
C GLN A 162 18.21 26.80 -2.03
N SER A 163 18.21 25.48 -2.21
CA SER A 163 18.69 24.83 -3.45
C SER A 163 17.72 24.94 -4.62
N TYR A 164 16.47 25.35 -4.40
CA TYR A 164 15.49 25.65 -5.46
C TYR A 164 15.53 27.10 -5.94
N LEU A 165 16.26 27.97 -5.24
CA LEU A 165 16.46 29.36 -5.62
C LEU A 165 17.60 29.51 -6.64
N THR A 166 17.60 30.60 -7.39
CA THR A 166 18.77 30.99 -8.21
C THR A 166 19.87 31.60 -7.34
N ASP A 167 21.09 31.72 -7.87
CA ASP A 167 22.20 32.36 -7.15
C ASP A 167 21.88 33.80 -6.74
N LEU A 168 21.25 34.56 -7.64
CA LEU A 168 20.83 35.93 -7.36
C LEU A 168 19.79 35.97 -6.24
N GLN A 169 18.78 35.11 -6.29
CA GLN A 169 17.74 35.04 -5.26
C GLN A 169 18.33 34.69 -3.90
N ARG A 170 19.23 33.69 -3.83
CA ARG A 170 19.94 33.32 -2.60
C ARG A 170 20.77 34.46 -2.04
N ALA A 171 21.54 35.15 -2.88
CA ALA A 171 22.40 36.25 -2.45
C ALA A 171 21.64 37.45 -1.86
N THR A 172 20.36 37.59 -2.21
CA THR A 172 19.48 38.68 -1.74
C THR A 172 18.57 38.30 -0.57
N LEU A 173 18.67 37.07 -0.03
CA LEU A 173 17.80 36.64 1.06
C LEU A 173 18.07 37.46 2.34
N PRO A 174 17.03 38.00 2.99
CA PRO A 174 17.13 38.52 4.35
C PRO A 174 17.59 37.44 5.33
N ILE A 175 18.13 37.81 6.48
CA ILE A 175 18.57 36.83 7.49
C ILE A 175 17.40 35.99 8.04
N ASP A 176 16.22 36.59 8.14
CA ASP A 176 14.95 36.03 8.63
C ASP A 176 14.03 35.57 7.49
N TRP A 177 14.58 35.29 6.30
CA TRP A 177 13.80 34.98 5.10
C TRP A 177 12.81 33.82 5.29
N PHE A 178 13.21 32.79 6.04
CA PHE A 178 12.41 31.58 6.22
C PHE A 178 11.21 31.85 7.14
N ASP A 179 11.44 32.53 8.27
CA ASP A 179 10.39 32.90 9.22
C ASP A 179 9.37 33.86 8.59
N ARG A 180 9.83 34.80 7.75
CA ARG A 180 8.94 35.67 6.97
C ARG A 180 8.13 34.90 5.96
N ALA A 181 8.75 34.01 5.17
CA ALA A 181 8.03 33.20 4.20
C ALA A 181 6.95 32.34 4.87
N LEU A 182 7.25 31.79 6.05
CA LEU A 182 6.30 31.05 6.86
C LEU A 182 5.15 31.94 7.37
N THR A 183 5.48 33.01 8.08
CA THR A 183 4.51 33.86 8.79
C THR A 183 3.65 34.67 7.84
N ASP A 184 4.24 35.24 6.79
CA ASP A 184 3.56 36.19 5.91
C ASP A 184 2.77 35.48 4.81
N TYR A 185 3.12 34.22 4.47
CA TYR A 185 2.56 33.55 3.29
C TYR A 185 2.13 32.09 3.49
N LEU A 186 2.97 31.23 4.08
CA LEU A 186 2.75 29.78 4.06
C LEU A 186 1.85 29.26 5.20
N LEU A 187 1.87 29.90 6.37
CA LEU A 187 1.06 29.53 7.54
C LEU A 187 -0.33 30.17 7.60
N PRO A 188 -0.55 31.43 7.16
CA PRO A 188 -1.87 32.07 7.25
C PRO A 188 -2.98 31.24 6.60
N LEU A 189 -4.18 31.25 7.19
CA LEU A 189 -5.33 30.48 6.70
C LEU A 189 -5.67 30.84 5.26
N CYS A 190 -6.07 29.84 4.48
CA CYS A 190 -6.50 29.95 3.09
C CYS A 190 -8.01 29.74 3.00
N GLN A 191 -8.79 30.84 2.96
CA GLN A 191 -10.26 30.77 2.90
C GLN A 191 -10.88 29.93 4.05
N GLY A 192 -10.37 30.10 5.27
CA GLY A 192 -10.82 29.36 6.45
C GLY A 192 -10.17 27.98 6.63
N ALA A 193 -9.48 27.45 5.62
CA ALA A 193 -8.67 26.24 5.76
C ALA A 193 -7.23 26.55 6.19
N ARG A 194 -6.48 25.53 6.62
CA ARG A 194 -5.04 25.65 6.89
C ARG A 194 -4.28 26.21 5.67
N GLY A 195 -3.20 26.95 5.94
CA GLY A 195 -2.30 27.44 4.90
C GLY A 195 -1.60 26.31 4.14
N PRO A 196 -0.85 26.64 3.08
CA PRO A 196 0.00 25.67 2.37
C PRO A 196 0.86 24.80 3.29
N LEU A 197 1.34 25.36 4.40
CA LEU A 197 1.95 24.64 5.51
C LEU A 197 1.14 24.86 6.79
N SER A 198 1.22 23.90 7.71
CA SER A 198 0.68 24.02 9.07
C SER A 198 1.71 23.56 10.09
N ARG A 199 1.63 24.10 11.32
CA ARG A 199 2.57 23.73 12.39
C ARG A 199 2.26 22.34 12.95
N ALA A 200 3.31 21.60 13.24
CA ALA A 200 3.33 20.35 14.00
C ALA A 200 4.42 20.45 15.07
N GLY A 201 4.12 21.13 16.17
CA GLY A 201 5.15 21.57 17.12
C GLY A 201 6.04 22.66 16.50
N ASP A 202 7.36 22.42 16.54
CA ASP A 202 8.36 23.29 15.90
C ASP A 202 8.56 22.99 14.40
N ASP A 203 7.94 21.91 13.92
CA ASP A 203 8.04 21.43 12.54
C ASP A 203 6.75 21.69 11.75
N PHE A 204 6.69 21.20 10.51
CA PHE A 204 5.63 21.57 9.56
C PHE A 204 4.99 20.37 8.86
N ARG A 205 3.73 20.52 8.50
CA ARG A 205 2.99 19.60 7.61
C ARG A 205 2.60 20.31 6.33
N LEU A 206 2.81 19.64 5.21
CA LEU A 206 2.32 20.09 3.90
C LEU A 206 0.83 19.78 3.79
N ALA A 207 0.04 20.71 3.27
CA ALA A 207 -1.38 20.45 3.04
C ALA A 207 -1.60 19.34 1.99
N ASP A 208 -2.55 18.44 2.26
CA ASP A 208 -2.81 17.22 1.47
C ASP A 208 -3.05 17.49 -0.02
N TYR A 209 -3.81 18.56 -0.34
CA TYR A 209 -4.04 18.97 -1.73
C TYR A 209 -2.74 19.34 -2.45
N LEU A 210 -1.81 19.99 -1.76
CA LEU A 210 -0.49 20.33 -2.31
C LEU A 210 0.41 19.11 -2.41
N GLU A 211 0.33 18.17 -1.46
CA GLU A 211 1.03 16.89 -1.57
C GLU A 211 0.55 16.10 -2.80
N GLN A 212 -0.77 15.93 -2.96
CA GLN A 212 -1.36 15.22 -4.10
C GLN A 212 -1.01 15.92 -5.42
N HIS A 213 -1.08 17.25 -5.45
CA HIS A 213 -0.68 18.05 -6.61
C HIS A 213 0.81 17.88 -6.93
N GLY A 214 1.69 17.92 -5.92
CA GLY A 214 3.13 17.74 -6.06
C GLY A 214 3.49 16.35 -6.58
N LYS A 215 2.88 15.29 -6.05
CA LYS A 215 3.04 13.90 -6.52
C LYS A 215 2.80 13.79 -8.03
N ARG A 216 1.77 14.46 -8.55
CA ARG A 216 1.39 14.39 -9.97
C ARG A 216 2.19 15.35 -10.86
N THR A 217 2.41 16.58 -10.43
CA THR A 217 3.03 17.63 -11.27
C THR A 217 4.55 17.63 -11.24
N ARG A 218 5.16 17.08 -10.18
CA ARG A 218 6.60 17.04 -9.98
C ARG A 218 7.19 15.64 -10.12
N GLN A 219 6.43 14.68 -10.66
CA GLN A 219 6.87 13.28 -10.79
C GLN A 219 8.20 13.17 -11.57
N SER A 220 8.32 13.89 -12.69
CA SER A 220 9.52 13.95 -13.53
C SER A 220 10.55 14.97 -13.07
N SER A 221 10.23 15.80 -12.08
CA SER A 221 11.18 16.79 -11.55
C SER A 221 12.27 16.10 -10.75
N ARG A 222 13.52 16.51 -11.01
CA ARG A 222 14.70 16.06 -10.29
C ARG A 222 14.99 17.05 -9.17
N PRO A 223 14.90 16.65 -7.88
CA PRO A 223 15.34 17.52 -6.79
C PRO A 223 16.83 17.87 -6.96
N PRO A 224 17.22 19.12 -6.66
CA PRO A 224 18.59 19.60 -6.71
C PRO A 224 19.48 18.91 -5.66
N ASP A 225 20.79 18.99 -5.80
CA ASP A 225 21.73 18.27 -4.91
C ASP A 225 21.64 18.74 -3.46
N GLY A 226 21.39 20.04 -3.24
CA GLY A 226 21.19 20.61 -1.92
C GLY A 226 19.96 20.06 -1.18
N PHE A 227 18.93 19.61 -1.90
CA PHE A 227 17.77 18.93 -1.29
C PHE A 227 18.19 17.60 -0.66
N TRP A 228 18.98 16.81 -1.37
CA TRP A 228 19.46 15.51 -0.87
C TRP A 228 20.49 15.69 0.25
N ALA A 229 21.37 16.68 0.14
CA ALA A 229 22.30 17.01 1.22
C ALA A 229 21.59 17.48 2.49
N ALA A 230 20.48 18.22 2.36
CA ALA A 230 19.66 18.63 3.50
C ALA A 230 19.03 17.42 4.24
N ALA A 231 18.81 16.29 3.58
CA ALA A 231 18.30 15.08 4.21
C ALA A 231 19.30 14.38 5.14
N LEU A 232 20.58 14.81 5.16
CA LEU A 232 21.62 14.29 6.07
C LEU A 232 21.67 15.02 7.42
N ARG A 233 20.82 16.01 7.64
CA ARG A 233 20.88 16.82 8.86
C ARG A 233 20.48 16.01 10.10
N ASP A 234 20.93 16.48 11.26
CA ASP A 234 20.68 15.81 12.55
C ASP A 234 19.20 15.84 12.97
N ASP A 235 18.42 16.81 12.49
CA ASP A 235 16.97 16.93 12.73
C ASP A 235 16.13 15.98 11.86
N VAL A 236 16.74 15.19 10.99
CA VAL A 236 16.06 14.19 10.15
C VAL A 236 15.96 12.86 10.89
N THR A 237 14.78 12.22 10.86
CA THR A 237 14.56 10.92 11.49
C THR A 237 15.21 9.79 10.70
N GLY A 238 15.49 8.65 11.36
CA GLY A 238 16.04 7.47 10.67
C GLY A 238 15.13 6.97 9.54
N GLY A 239 13.81 6.94 9.78
CA GLY A 239 12.83 6.53 8.77
C GLY A 239 12.80 7.44 7.54
N ASP A 240 12.91 8.76 7.73
CA ASP A 240 12.96 9.72 6.64
C ASP A 240 14.29 9.64 5.87
N ALA A 241 15.41 9.49 6.57
CA ALA A 241 16.71 9.24 5.96
C ALA A 241 16.68 7.98 5.08
N ALA A 242 16.11 6.88 5.57
CA ALA A 242 15.95 5.65 4.81
C ALA A 242 15.03 5.83 3.59
N ALA A 243 13.93 6.58 3.72
CA ALA A 243 13.07 6.91 2.60
C ALA A 243 13.83 7.71 1.53
N MET A 244 14.63 8.69 1.95
CA MET A 244 15.47 9.47 1.04
C MET A 244 16.57 8.64 0.40
N ALA A 245 17.18 7.70 1.13
CA ALA A 245 18.16 6.74 0.60
C ALA A 245 17.57 5.94 -0.58
N ARG A 246 16.41 5.30 -0.37
CA ARG A 246 15.71 4.54 -1.43
C ARG A 246 15.26 5.43 -2.60
N ALA A 247 14.86 6.66 -2.32
CA ALA A 247 14.45 7.62 -3.33
C ALA A 247 15.62 8.12 -4.19
N ALA A 248 16.78 8.33 -3.58
CA ALA A 248 18.03 8.69 -4.24
C ALA A 248 18.57 7.53 -5.07
N TYR A 249 18.55 6.30 -4.53
CA TYR A 249 19.00 5.09 -5.19
C TYR A 249 18.24 4.83 -6.50
N ARG A 250 16.90 4.88 -6.48
CA ARG A 250 16.04 4.78 -7.69
C ARG A 250 16.26 5.89 -8.72
N ARG A 251 17.02 6.93 -8.38
CA ARG A 251 17.38 8.05 -9.26
C ARG A 251 18.84 8.03 -9.65
N ASP A 252 19.53 6.92 -9.40
CA ASP A 252 20.94 6.69 -9.69
C ASP A 252 21.87 7.68 -8.98
N ARG A 253 21.43 8.21 -7.83
CA ARG A 253 22.24 9.08 -6.96
C ARG A 253 22.91 8.21 -5.89
N ARG A 254 23.80 7.31 -6.33
CA ARG A 254 24.39 6.22 -5.51
C ARG A 254 25.08 6.75 -4.26
N GLU A 255 26.04 7.67 -4.40
CA GLU A 255 26.84 8.17 -3.27
C GLU A 255 25.97 8.71 -2.11
N ILE A 256 25.02 9.60 -2.42
CA ILE A 256 24.15 10.17 -1.39
C ILE A 256 23.15 9.15 -0.85
N ALA A 257 22.72 8.16 -1.67
CA ALA A 257 21.84 7.09 -1.22
C ALA A 257 22.50 6.23 -0.14
N HIS A 258 23.74 5.78 -0.38
CA HIS A 258 24.49 5.00 0.61
C HIS A 258 24.76 5.79 1.88
N ARG A 259 25.13 7.08 1.76
CA ARG A 259 25.30 7.95 2.93
C ARG A 259 24.01 8.08 3.75
N LEU A 260 22.88 8.33 3.10
CA LEU A 260 21.57 8.41 3.76
C LEU A 260 21.17 7.09 4.42
N ALA A 261 21.53 5.94 3.83
CA ALA A 261 21.28 4.63 4.43
C ALA A 261 22.10 4.42 5.71
N LEU A 262 23.38 4.80 5.71
CA LEU A 262 24.23 4.75 6.91
C LEU A 262 23.71 5.70 8.00
N GLU A 263 23.30 6.92 7.63
CA GLU A 263 22.68 7.87 8.56
C GLU A 263 21.36 7.34 9.15
N ALA A 264 20.56 6.62 8.35
CA ALA A 264 19.37 5.94 8.83
C ALA A 264 19.72 4.83 9.85
N ALA A 265 20.78 4.06 9.57
CA ALA A 265 21.28 3.01 10.46
C ALA A 265 21.73 3.57 11.82
N VAL A 266 22.52 4.65 11.82
CA VAL A 266 22.98 5.33 13.05
C VAL A 266 21.81 5.82 13.90
N ARG A 267 20.68 6.18 13.26
CA ARG A 267 19.44 6.60 13.92
C ARG A 267 18.51 5.45 14.29
N GLY A 268 18.96 4.20 14.16
CA GLY A 268 18.21 3.00 14.55
C GLY A 268 17.09 2.59 13.59
N ASP A 269 17.07 3.09 12.35
CA ASP A 269 16.10 2.60 11.36
C ASP A 269 16.47 1.18 10.91
N ARG A 270 15.54 0.25 11.11
CA ARG A 270 15.72 -1.18 10.83
C ARG A 270 15.00 -1.60 9.55
N ALA A 271 13.73 -1.24 9.41
CA ALA A 271 12.89 -1.69 8.30
C ALA A 271 13.22 -0.96 6.98
N GLY A 272 13.48 0.35 7.05
CA GLY A 272 13.84 1.13 5.87
C GLY A 272 15.22 0.77 5.35
N LEU A 273 16.15 0.43 6.24
CA LEU A 273 17.49 -0.09 5.92
C LEU A 273 17.45 -1.50 5.33
N ALA A 274 16.67 -2.43 5.90
CA ALA A 274 16.46 -3.76 5.31
C ALA A 274 15.89 -3.68 3.89
N THR A 275 14.95 -2.76 3.66
CA THR A 275 14.41 -2.50 2.31
C THR A 275 15.47 -1.94 1.37
N PHE A 276 16.36 -1.06 1.88
CA PHE A 276 17.48 -0.53 1.09
C PHE A 276 18.48 -1.64 0.74
N ALA A 277 18.83 -2.51 1.69
CA ALA A 277 19.71 -3.67 1.46
C ALA A 277 19.16 -4.58 0.36
N ALA A 278 17.86 -4.89 0.38
CA ALA A 278 17.22 -5.69 -0.67
C ALA A 278 17.31 -5.04 -2.06
N MET A 279 17.16 -3.71 -2.14
CA MET A 279 17.33 -2.97 -3.40
C MET A 279 18.77 -2.98 -3.90
N VAL A 280 19.75 -2.90 -2.98
CA VAL A 280 21.18 -3.03 -3.33
C VAL A 280 21.49 -4.44 -3.82
N GLU A 281 20.94 -5.46 -3.16
CA GLU A 281 21.20 -6.85 -3.54
C GLU A 281 20.67 -7.19 -4.93
N GLU A 282 19.49 -6.67 -5.28
CA GLU A 282 18.87 -6.87 -6.60
C GLU A 282 19.67 -6.18 -7.74
N ASP A 283 20.17 -4.96 -7.49
CA ASP A 283 20.81 -4.13 -8.51
C ASP A 283 22.34 -4.32 -8.60
N GLU A 284 23.01 -4.47 -7.46
CA GLU A 284 24.49 -4.41 -7.33
C GLU A 284 25.08 -5.75 -6.88
N GLY A 285 24.32 -6.55 -6.13
CA GLY A 285 24.73 -7.88 -5.68
C GLY A 285 24.79 -8.01 -4.16
N ARG A 286 25.01 -9.26 -3.73
CA ARG A 286 24.97 -9.64 -2.31
C ARG A 286 26.07 -8.98 -1.49
N ASP A 287 27.26 -8.83 -2.06
CA ASP A 287 28.43 -8.32 -1.33
C ASP A 287 28.25 -6.84 -0.98
N GLU A 288 27.74 -6.05 -1.94
CA GLU A 288 27.42 -4.64 -1.78
C GLU A 288 26.27 -4.40 -0.79
N ALA A 289 25.31 -5.32 -0.73
CA ALA A 289 24.16 -5.23 0.18
C ALA A 289 24.48 -5.63 1.63
N SER A 290 25.50 -6.47 1.83
CA SER A 290 25.78 -7.11 3.12
C SER A 290 25.95 -6.12 4.29
N PRO A 291 26.71 -5.01 4.16
CA PRO A 291 26.83 -4.05 5.26
C PRO A 291 25.50 -3.44 5.72
N TYR A 292 24.56 -3.22 4.80
CA TYR A 292 23.24 -2.66 5.15
C TYR A 292 22.34 -3.70 5.79
N LEU A 293 22.45 -4.96 5.36
CA LEU A 293 21.70 -6.06 5.96
C LEU A 293 22.16 -6.33 7.40
N GLU A 294 23.47 -6.31 7.64
CA GLU A 294 24.07 -6.42 8.98
C GLU A 294 23.59 -5.29 9.89
N LEU A 295 23.72 -4.04 9.47
CA LEU A 295 23.24 -2.89 10.24
C LEU A 295 21.72 -2.96 10.52
N ALA A 296 20.92 -3.44 9.58
CA ALA A 296 19.48 -3.61 9.80
C ALA A 296 19.19 -4.69 10.85
N ALA A 297 19.93 -5.80 10.83
CA ALA A 297 19.83 -6.88 11.80
C ALA A 297 20.28 -6.45 13.20
N GLU A 298 21.38 -5.68 13.30
CA GLU A 298 21.88 -5.07 14.54
C GLU A 298 20.86 -4.09 15.14
N ASN A 299 20.14 -3.35 14.30
CA ASN A 299 19.02 -2.49 14.70
C ASN A 299 17.73 -3.26 15.02
N GLY A 300 17.77 -4.60 15.05
CA GLY A 300 16.63 -5.43 15.46
C GLY A 300 15.62 -5.73 14.35
N ASP A 301 16.01 -5.66 13.07
CA ASP A 301 15.18 -6.17 11.99
C ASP A 301 15.20 -7.70 11.97
N THR A 302 14.13 -8.32 12.48
CA THR A 302 13.98 -9.77 12.60
C THR A 302 14.17 -10.49 11.26
N ARG A 303 13.70 -9.90 10.16
CA ARG A 303 13.87 -10.51 8.83
C ARG A 303 15.34 -10.53 8.41
N SER A 304 16.06 -9.42 8.60
CA SER A 304 17.50 -9.34 8.32
C SER A 304 18.29 -10.32 9.19
N GLN A 305 17.94 -10.46 10.47
CA GLN A 305 18.55 -11.45 11.37
C GLN A 305 18.35 -12.88 10.85
N LEU A 306 17.15 -13.26 10.43
CA LEU A 306 16.89 -14.58 9.83
C LEU A 306 17.70 -14.81 8.54
N VAL A 307 17.78 -13.80 7.67
CA VAL A 307 18.56 -13.90 6.41
C VAL A 307 20.06 -14.07 6.71
N LEU A 308 20.60 -13.34 7.68
CA LEU A 308 21.99 -13.51 8.10
C LEU A 308 22.22 -14.88 8.75
N GLY A 309 21.30 -15.34 9.59
CA GLY A 309 21.34 -16.68 10.16
C GLY A 309 21.45 -17.77 9.09
N HIS A 310 20.61 -17.70 8.05
CA HIS A 310 20.66 -18.63 6.93
C HIS A 310 21.97 -18.52 6.12
N ARG A 311 22.48 -17.31 5.89
CA ARG A 311 23.76 -17.11 5.17
C ARG A 311 24.95 -17.67 5.95
N CYS A 312 24.95 -17.51 7.27
CA CYS A 312 25.96 -18.10 8.15
C CYS A 312 25.87 -19.62 8.18
N GLU A 313 24.65 -20.18 8.19
CA GLU A 313 24.45 -21.63 8.11
C GLU A 313 24.97 -22.20 6.78
N ASP A 314 24.64 -21.55 5.66
CA ASP A 314 25.11 -21.93 4.30
C ASP A 314 26.64 -21.88 4.17
N SER A 315 27.29 -20.93 4.86
CA SER A 315 28.76 -20.80 4.86
C SER A 315 29.43 -21.73 5.87
N GLY A 316 28.67 -22.41 6.72
CA GLY A 316 29.16 -23.29 7.78
C GLY A 316 29.60 -22.58 9.06
N ASP A 317 29.34 -21.28 9.20
CA ASP A 317 29.54 -20.53 10.43
C ASP A 317 28.33 -20.69 11.37
N TYR A 318 28.25 -21.87 11.98
CA TYR A 318 27.10 -22.24 12.83
C TYR A 318 27.00 -21.41 14.11
N ASP A 319 28.11 -20.92 14.64
CA ASP A 319 28.11 -20.08 15.85
C ASP A 319 27.48 -18.70 15.53
N ALA A 320 27.86 -18.10 14.39
CA ALA A 320 27.22 -16.86 13.93
C ALA A 320 25.75 -17.08 13.56
N ALA A 321 25.41 -18.23 12.94
CA ALA A 321 24.03 -18.57 12.63
C ALA A 321 23.17 -18.69 13.89
N GLU A 322 23.66 -19.37 14.93
CA GLU A 322 22.97 -19.52 16.22
C GLU A 322 22.74 -18.16 16.88
N ALA A 323 23.73 -17.26 16.84
CA ALA A 323 23.60 -15.91 17.37
C ALA A 323 22.48 -15.12 16.65
N TRP A 324 22.44 -15.18 15.32
CA TRP A 324 21.42 -14.45 14.54
C TRP A 324 20.02 -15.03 14.70
N TYR A 325 19.86 -16.36 14.65
CA TYR A 325 18.55 -16.97 14.88
C TYR A 325 18.07 -16.73 16.32
N SER A 326 18.97 -16.74 17.31
CA SER A 326 18.61 -16.43 18.71
C SER A 326 18.13 -14.98 18.88
N LEU A 327 18.70 -14.03 18.13
CA LEU A 327 18.22 -12.64 18.14
C LEU A 327 16.85 -12.50 17.47
N ALA A 328 16.55 -13.32 16.48
CA ALA A 328 15.28 -13.33 15.76
C ALA A 328 14.17 -14.11 16.51
N ASP A 329 14.53 -14.88 17.53
CA ASP A 329 13.63 -15.73 18.30
C ASP A 329 12.98 -14.94 19.46
N ASP A 330 11.66 -14.84 19.42
CA ASP A 330 10.83 -14.33 20.52
C ASP A 330 10.11 -15.46 21.29
N GLY A 331 10.48 -16.71 21.01
CA GLY A 331 9.84 -17.93 21.51
C GLY A 331 8.64 -18.40 20.69
N THR A 332 8.25 -17.64 19.65
CA THR A 332 7.10 -17.96 18.80
C THR A 332 7.38 -17.88 17.31
N ASN A 333 8.43 -17.17 16.89
CA ASN A 333 8.80 -17.00 15.49
C ASN A 333 9.22 -18.33 14.82
N PRO A 334 8.39 -18.91 13.92
CA PRO A 334 8.67 -20.23 13.39
C PRO A 334 9.95 -20.30 12.53
N HIS A 335 10.32 -19.23 11.85
CA HIS A 335 11.56 -19.20 11.07
C HIS A 335 12.81 -19.30 11.96
N ALA A 336 12.80 -18.59 13.10
CA ALA A 336 13.93 -18.63 14.03
C ALA A 336 14.02 -20.00 14.72
N LEU A 337 12.88 -20.53 15.17
CA LEU A 337 12.80 -21.85 15.79
C LEU A 337 13.28 -22.97 14.85
N VAL A 338 12.89 -22.94 13.57
CA VAL A 338 13.36 -23.91 12.57
C VAL A 338 14.85 -23.76 12.30
N GLY A 339 15.36 -22.53 12.20
CA GLY A 339 16.79 -22.27 12.04
C GLY A 339 17.61 -22.84 13.21
N LEU A 340 17.20 -22.56 14.45
CA LEU A 340 17.84 -23.13 15.64
C LEU A 340 17.73 -24.66 15.66
N ALA A 341 16.57 -25.22 15.32
CA ALA A 341 16.38 -26.67 15.23
C ALA A 341 17.34 -27.32 14.21
N SER A 342 17.53 -26.68 13.04
CA SER A 342 18.50 -27.11 12.03
C SER A 342 19.92 -27.18 12.63
N LEU A 343 20.36 -26.11 13.31
CA LEU A 343 21.69 -26.07 13.94
C LEU A 343 21.87 -27.14 15.02
N HIS A 344 20.86 -27.34 15.88
CA HIS A 344 20.88 -28.39 16.91
C HIS A 344 20.96 -29.79 16.30
N ALA A 345 20.19 -30.06 15.24
CA ALA A 345 20.23 -31.34 14.54
C ALA A 345 21.62 -31.60 13.93
N ARG A 346 22.24 -30.60 13.31
CA ARG A 346 23.60 -30.71 12.73
C ARG A 346 24.69 -30.99 13.77
N GLN A 347 24.47 -30.58 15.01
CA GLN A 347 25.35 -30.87 16.14
C GLN A 347 25.01 -32.20 16.84
N GLY A 348 24.05 -32.98 16.31
CA GLY A 348 23.61 -34.26 16.87
C GLY A 348 22.69 -34.14 18.09
N ARG A 349 22.17 -32.95 18.39
CA ARG A 349 21.24 -32.67 19.49
C ARG A 349 19.80 -32.85 19.03
N TYR A 350 19.45 -34.06 18.56
CA TYR A 350 18.19 -34.35 17.89
C TYR A 350 16.95 -34.14 18.78
N GLU A 351 17.03 -34.47 20.07
CA GLU A 351 15.90 -34.26 20.99
C GLU A 351 15.54 -32.77 21.11
N VAL A 352 16.55 -31.91 21.18
CA VAL A 352 16.37 -30.44 21.25
C VAL A 352 15.83 -29.92 19.93
N ALA A 353 16.34 -30.42 18.80
CA ALA A 353 15.85 -30.04 17.48
C ALA A 353 14.36 -30.39 17.31
N ASP A 354 13.94 -31.58 17.74
CA ASP A 354 12.55 -32.01 17.66
C ASP A 354 11.62 -31.17 18.55
N GLU A 355 12.04 -30.80 19.77
CA GLU A 355 11.28 -29.89 20.61
C GLU A 355 11.06 -28.52 19.94
N LEU A 356 12.09 -27.99 19.28
CA LEU A 356 12.02 -26.73 18.54
C LEU A 356 11.12 -26.85 17.29
N TYR A 357 11.20 -27.94 16.53
CA TYR A 357 10.29 -28.19 15.41
C TYR A 357 8.83 -28.29 15.87
N GLN A 358 8.54 -28.99 16.97
CA GLN A 358 7.18 -29.05 17.52
C GLN A 358 6.69 -27.67 17.98
N THR A 359 7.58 -26.87 18.57
CA THR A 359 7.25 -25.50 18.98
C THR A 359 6.95 -24.62 17.77
N ALA A 360 7.74 -24.74 16.69
CA ALA A 360 7.48 -24.03 15.45
C ALA A 360 6.11 -24.43 14.85
N LEU A 361 5.81 -25.73 14.78
CA LEU A 361 4.52 -26.25 14.29
C LEU A 361 3.33 -25.74 15.12
N ALA A 362 3.47 -25.72 16.45
CA ALA A 362 2.45 -25.18 17.36
C ALA A 362 2.17 -23.69 17.14
N ASN A 363 3.17 -22.93 16.66
CA ASN A 363 3.07 -21.52 16.32
C ASN A 363 2.75 -21.26 14.83
N GLY A 364 2.23 -22.26 14.11
CA GLY A 364 1.83 -22.13 12.70
C GLY A 364 2.96 -22.31 11.68
N GLY A 365 4.12 -22.79 12.13
CA GLY A 365 5.35 -23.00 11.36
C GLY A 365 5.36 -24.16 10.36
N ALA A 366 4.19 -24.63 9.92
CA ALA A 366 4.12 -25.82 9.08
C ALA A 366 4.86 -25.63 7.76
N ARG A 367 4.85 -24.43 7.18
CA ARG A 367 5.56 -24.14 5.93
C ARG A 367 7.08 -24.11 6.12
N GLU A 368 7.54 -23.52 7.22
CA GLU A 368 8.96 -23.41 7.56
C GLU A 368 9.57 -24.80 7.80
N VAL A 369 8.84 -25.69 8.48
CA VAL A 369 9.25 -27.09 8.68
C VAL A 369 9.30 -27.87 7.36
N GLU A 370 8.43 -27.58 6.38
CA GLU A 370 8.57 -28.18 5.04
C GLU A 370 9.81 -27.66 4.31
N TYR A 371 10.13 -26.36 4.41
CA TYR A 371 11.35 -25.84 3.82
C TYR A 371 12.59 -26.53 4.39
N GLN A 372 12.63 -26.78 5.69
CA GLN A 372 13.67 -27.60 6.31
C GLN A 372 13.69 -29.02 5.76
N ALA A 373 12.53 -29.68 5.63
CA ALA A 373 12.45 -31.01 5.03
C ALA A 373 13.06 -31.06 3.62
N ARG A 374 12.89 -30.00 2.84
CA ARG A 374 13.43 -29.92 1.47
C ARG A 374 14.92 -29.65 1.45
N ASP A 375 15.45 -28.89 2.40
CA ASP A 375 16.90 -28.70 2.57
C ASP A 375 17.57 -30.00 3.02
N LEU A 376 17.01 -30.73 3.99
CA LEU A 376 17.48 -32.06 4.39
C LEU A 376 17.48 -33.04 3.20
N ALA A 377 16.47 -32.98 2.33
CA ALA A 377 16.43 -33.81 1.13
C ALA A 377 17.56 -33.53 0.14
N GLU A 378 18.03 -32.27 0.04
CA GLU A 378 19.17 -31.87 -0.79
C GLU A 378 20.52 -32.28 -0.17
N ARG A 379 20.55 -32.48 1.14
CA ARG A 379 21.70 -32.96 1.93
C ARG A 379 21.76 -34.49 2.06
N ASP A 380 20.93 -35.21 1.32
CA ASP A 380 20.75 -36.67 1.37
C ASP A 380 20.21 -37.24 2.71
N GLU A 381 19.61 -36.39 3.55
CA GLU A 381 19.00 -36.75 4.84
C GLU A 381 17.50 -37.12 4.67
N HIS A 382 17.24 -38.16 3.88
CA HIS A 382 15.89 -38.44 3.34
C HIS A 382 14.84 -38.90 4.35
N ASP A 383 15.24 -39.63 5.39
CA ASP A 383 14.31 -40.14 6.40
C ASP A 383 13.78 -38.99 7.28
N ASP A 384 14.67 -38.09 7.70
CA ASP A 384 14.30 -36.88 8.44
C ASP A 384 13.51 -35.90 7.57
N ALA A 385 13.88 -35.75 6.29
CA ALA A 385 13.10 -34.98 5.33
C ALA A 385 11.65 -35.50 5.22
N LEU A 386 11.46 -36.82 5.10
CA LEU A 386 10.11 -37.39 5.05
C LEU A 386 9.35 -37.17 6.35
N ARG A 387 10.00 -37.39 7.50
CA ARG A 387 9.39 -37.19 8.83
C ARG A 387 8.88 -35.77 9.01
N LEU A 388 9.73 -34.76 8.77
CA LEU A 388 9.36 -33.35 8.90
C LEU A 388 8.26 -32.94 7.91
N ALA A 389 8.32 -33.41 6.66
CA ALA A 389 7.25 -33.14 5.69
C ALA A 389 5.91 -33.77 6.10
N GLU A 390 5.91 -34.95 6.74
CA GLU A 390 4.69 -35.55 7.29
C GLU A 390 4.14 -34.76 8.48
N GLU A 391 5.01 -34.29 9.39
CA GLU A 391 4.61 -33.44 10.52
C GLU A 391 4.01 -32.12 10.04
N SER A 392 4.66 -31.47 9.08
CA SER A 392 4.16 -30.28 8.39
C SER A 392 2.78 -30.53 7.77
N PHE A 393 2.61 -31.65 7.05
CA PHE A 393 1.33 -32.03 6.47
C PHE A 393 0.21 -32.21 7.51
N ARG A 394 0.50 -32.87 8.63
CA ARG A 394 -0.46 -33.06 9.73
C ARG A 394 -0.88 -31.75 10.38
N HIS A 395 -0.03 -30.72 10.34
CA HIS A 395 -0.31 -29.36 10.81
C HIS A 395 -0.97 -28.47 9.74
N GLY A 396 -1.48 -29.06 8.65
CA GLY A 396 -2.34 -28.38 7.68
C GLY A 396 -1.62 -27.89 6.43
N ASN A 397 -0.30 -28.07 6.31
CA ASN A 397 0.41 -27.77 5.07
C ASN A 397 0.20 -28.89 4.03
N ARG A 398 -0.89 -28.80 3.26
CA ARG A 398 -1.24 -29.80 2.23
C ARG A 398 -0.19 -29.93 1.13
N GLU A 399 0.63 -28.90 0.93
CA GLU A 399 1.69 -28.90 -0.08
C GLU A 399 2.96 -29.61 0.40
N ALA A 400 3.05 -30.00 1.69
CA ALA A 400 4.34 -30.37 2.27
C ALA A 400 4.99 -31.59 1.59
N LEU A 401 4.21 -32.66 1.46
CA LEU A 401 4.65 -33.90 0.83
C LEU A 401 4.80 -33.73 -0.69
N THR A 402 3.99 -32.86 -1.31
CA THR A 402 4.12 -32.50 -2.72
C THR A 402 5.45 -31.80 -2.97
N GLY A 403 5.75 -30.74 -2.21
CA GLY A 403 7.01 -30.00 -2.29
C GLY A 403 8.24 -30.90 -2.12
N LEU A 404 8.19 -31.84 -1.17
CA LEU A 404 9.24 -32.84 -0.98
C LEU A 404 9.36 -33.81 -2.18
N ALA A 405 8.24 -34.34 -2.69
CA ALA A 405 8.28 -35.24 -3.86
C ALA A 405 8.83 -34.54 -5.11
N TRP A 406 8.47 -33.28 -5.33
CA TRP A 406 8.98 -32.49 -6.44
C TRP A 406 10.48 -32.24 -6.35
N ARG A 407 11.05 -32.13 -5.13
CA ARG A 407 12.51 -32.07 -4.93
C ARG A 407 13.21 -33.35 -5.43
N TYR A 408 12.56 -34.51 -5.30
CA TYR A 408 13.11 -35.79 -5.76
C TYR A 408 12.88 -36.10 -7.24
N THR A 409 12.07 -35.34 -7.98
CA THR A 409 11.65 -35.72 -9.34
C THR A 409 12.80 -35.86 -10.34
N GLY A 410 13.81 -35.01 -10.21
CA GLY A 410 15.07 -35.11 -10.97
C GLY A 410 16.03 -36.18 -10.42
N PRO A 411 16.47 -36.07 -9.15
CA PRO A 411 17.55 -36.92 -8.63
C PRO A 411 17.12 -38.35 -8.27
N ASP A 412 15.88 -38.57 -7.81
CA ASP A 412 15.38 -39.87 -7.33
C ASP A 412 13.87 -40.01 -7.55
N LEU A 413 13.48 -40.26 -8.80
CA LEU A 413 12.09 -40.44 -9.18
C LEU A 413 11.37 -41.56 -8.39
N PRO A 414 11.97 -42.74 -8.12
CA PRO A 414 11.38 -43.75 -7.24
C PRO A 414 11.00 -43.23 -5.86
N ARG A 415 11.85 -42.38 -5.25
CA ARG A 415 11.57 -41.75 -3.96
C ARG A 415 10.46 -40.71 -4.05
N ALA A 416 10.42 -39.90 -5.11
CA ALA A 416 9.29 -38.98 -5.34
C ALA A 416 7.93 -39.72 -5.28
N PHE A 417 7.84 -40.87 -5.95
CA PHE A 417 6.64 -41.70 -5.88
C PHE A 417 6.43 -42.37 -4.51
N ALA A 418 7.49 -42.67 -3.76
CA ALA A 418 7.35 -43.17 -2.39
C ALA A 418 6.74 -42.13 -1.46
N VAL A 419 7.18 -40.87 -1.55
CA VAL A 419 6.59 -39.75 -0.82
C VAL A 419 5.12 -39.57 -1.17
N MET A 420 4.75 -39.63 -2.45
CA MET A 420 3.35 -39.53 -2.86
C MET A 420 2.49 -40.71 -2.41
N ARG A 421 3.02 -41.94 -2.38
CA ARG A 421 2.29 -43.09 -1.81
C ARG A 421 2.06 -42.89 -0.31
N ARG A 422 3.03 -42.28 0.37
CA ARG A 422 2.90 -41.94 1.78
C ARG A 422 1.86 -40.84 2.00
N ALA A 423 1.84 -39.80 1.16
CA ALA A 423 0.83 -38.75 1.17
C ALA A 423 -0.59 -39.32 0.99
N MET A 424 -0.76 -40.25 0.04
CA MET A 424 -2.02 -40.96 -0.17
C MET A 424 -2.45 -41.74 1.09
N ALA A 425 -1.52 -42.43 1.76
CA ALA A 425 -1.81 -43.15 3.01
C ALA A 425 -2.18 -42.23 4.17
N LEU A 426 -1.76 -40.96 4.13
CA LEU A 426 -2.13 -39.91 5.09
C LEU A 426 -3.42 -39.17 4.70
N GLY A 427 -4.10 -39.58 3.61
CA GLY A 427 -5.36 -38.99 3.17
C GLY A 427 -5.22 -37.73 2.32
N PHE A 428 -4.08 -37.52 1.66
CA PHE A 428 -3.94 -36.44 0.68
C PHE A 428 -4.69 -36.77 -0.62
N ASP A 429 -5.85 -36.15 -0.82
CA ASP A 429 -6.76 -36.43 -1.95
C ASP A 429 -6.11 -36.24 -3.34
N ASP A 430 -5.18 -35.29 -3.46
CA ASP A 430 -4.51 -34.97 -4.73
C ASP A 430 -3.22 -35.78 -4.96
N ALA A 431 -2.87 -36.71 -4.07
CA ALA A 431 -1.65 -37.53 -4.23
C ALA A 431 -1.61 -38.27 -5.57
N ILE A 432 -2.75 -38.81 -6.01
CA ILE A 432 -2.83 -39.53 -7.30
C ILE A 432 -2.68 -38.56 -8.46
N THR A 433 -3.29 -37.36 -8.34
CA THR A 433 -3.12 -36.29 -9.32
C THR A 433 -1.64 -35.94 -9.49
N GLU A 434 -0.93 -35.71 -8.39
CA GLU A 434 0.51 -35.42 -8.41
C GLU A 434 1.32 -36.57 -9.02
N MET A 435 1.00 -37.84 -8.73
CA MET A 435 1.67 -38.98 -9.36
C MET A 435 1.52 -39.00 -10.89
N VAL A 436 0.34 -38.65 -11.42
CA VAL A 436 0.15 -38.53 -12.88
C VAL A 436 1.02 -37.42 -13.45
N ILE A 437 1.10 -36.27 -12.77
CA ILE A 437 1.92 -35.14 -13.21
C ILE A 437 3.40 -35.50 -13.16
N LEU A 438 3.89 -36.07 -12.06
CA LEU A 438 5.27 -36.53 -11.90
C LEU A 438 5.69 -37.51 -13.00
N ALA A 439 4.84 -38.50 -13.29
CA ALA A 439 5.10 -39.48 -14.35
C ALA A 439 5.19 -38.81 -15.74
N THR A 440 4.33 -37.82 -15.99
CA THR A 440 4.32 -37.06 -17.24
C THR A 440 5.58 -36.20 -17.38
N THR A 441 6.00 -35.53 -16.31
CA THR A 441 7.21 -34.70 -16.26
C THR A 441 8.47 -35.54 -16.47
N ALA A 442 8.53 -36.73 -15.90
CA ALA A 442 9.62 -37.69 -16.10
C ALA A 442 9.66 -38.27 -17.53
N ASN A 443 8.62 -38.04 -18.34
CA ASN A 443 8.47 -38.54 -19.71
C ASN A 443 8.65 -40.06 -19.82
N ASP A 444 8.15 -40.82 -18.84
CA ASP A 444 8.14 -42.29 -18.82
C ASP A 444 6.74 -42.82 -19.15
N PRO A 445 6.52 -43.37 -20.36
CA PRO A 445 5.21 -43.85 -20.80
C PRO A 445 4.63 -44.99 -19.93
N ALA A 446 5.49 -45.81 -19.32
CA ALA A 446 5.05 -46.91 -18.47
C ALA A 446 4.51 -46.37 -17.14
N LEU A 447 5.19 -45.39 -16.55
CA LEU A 447 4.71 -44.71 -15.35
C LEU A 447 3.44 -43.90 -15.62
N VAL A 448 3.38 -43.20 -16.76
CA VAL A 448 2.17 -42.45 -17.16
C VAL A 448 0.97 -43.39 -17.25
N THR A 449 1.12 -44.52 -17.94
CA THR A 449 0.05 -45.52 -18.06
C THR A 449 -0.37 -46.03 -16.69
N ARG A 450 0.58 -46.44 -15.86
CA ARG A 450 0.33 -46.98 -14.51
C ARG A 450 -0.48 -46.01 -13.63
N TYR A 451 -0.09 -44.74 -13.59
CA TYR A 451 -0.74 -43.78 -12.69
C TYR A 451 -2.03 -43.19 -13.28
N CYS A 452 -2.18 -43.17 -14.61
CA CYS A 452 -3.48 -42.93 -15.25
C CYS A 452 -4.48 -44.06 -14.91
N ASP A 453 -4.05 -45.33 -14.96
CA ASP A 453 -4.90 -46.45 -14.56
C ASP A 453 -5.25 -46.39 -13.06
N LEU A 454 -4.30 -46.00 -12.19
CA LEU A 454 -4.59 -45.75 -10.77
C LEU A 454 -5.63 -44.62 -10.57
N ALA A 455 -5.53 -43.53 -11.33
CA ALA A 455 -6.52 -42.45 -11.29
C ALA A 455 -7.91 -42.94 -11.68
N ILE A 456 -8.00 -43.84 -12.66
CA ILE A 456 -9.25 -44.49 -13.07
C ILE A 456 -9.83 -45.33 -11.93
N GLU A 457 -9.03 -46.22 -11.36
CA GLU A 457 -9.41 -47.14 -10.29
C GLU A 457 -9.87 -46.41 -9.03
N SER A 458 -9.19 -45.30 -8.70
CA SER A 458 -9.49 -44.53 -7.49
C SER A 458 -10.85 -43.82 -7.52
N GLY A 459 -11.39 -43.54 -8.71
CA GLY A 459 -12.64 -42.78 -8.85
C GLY A 459 -12.53 -41.29 -8.50
N HIS A 460 -11.36 -40.78 -8.09
CA HIS A 460 -11.23 -39.37 -7.71
C HIS A 460 -11.42 -38.45 -8.91
N PRO A 461 -12.40 -37.52 -8.89
CA PRO A 461 -12.74 -36.72 -10.06
C PRO A 461 -11.56 -35.91 -10.61
N ASN A 462 -10.74 -35.30 -9.73
CA ASN A 462 -9.62 -34.46 -10.16
C ASN A 462 -8.49 -35.29 -10.78
N ALA A 463 -8.18 -36.46 -10.20
CA ALA A 463 -7.20 -37.38 -10.74
C ALA A 463 -7.63 -37.89 -12.13
N GLN A 464 -8.90 -38.25 -12.29
CA GLN A 464 -9.46 -38.67 -13.59
C GLN A 464 -9.38 -37.55 -14.62
N ARG A 465 -9.68 -36.30 -14.24
CA ARG A 465 -9.56 -35.15 -15.12
C ARG A 465 -8.13 -34.95 -15.62
N VAL A 466 -7.14 -34.99 -14.72
CA VAL A 466 -5.72 -34.83 -15.09
C VAL A 466 -5.24 -35.99 -15.97
N ALA A 467 -5.54 -37.23 -15.60
CA ALA A 467 -5.26 -38.40 -16.44
C ALA A 467 -5.91 -38.28 -17.83
N GLY A 468 -7.13 -37.73 -17.90
CA GLY A 468 -7.83 -37.48 -19.16
C GLY A 468 -7.07 -36.55 -20.10
N HIS A 469 -6.55 -35.44 -19.57
CA HIS A 469 -5.71 -34.52 -20.34
C HIS A 469 -4.40 -35.15 -20.80
N VAL A 470 -3.75 -35.92 -19.92
CA VAL A 470 -2.48 -36.59 -20.25
C VAL A 470 -2.70 -37.61 -21.38
N LEU A 471 -3.70 -38.48 -21.27
CA LEU A 471 -4.02 -39.47 -22.31
C LEU A 471 -4.39 -38.81 -23.64
N ALA A 472 -5.19 -37.73 -23.61
CA ALA A 472 -5.54 -36.99 -24.83
C ALA A 472 -4.30 -36.38 -25.51
N ARG A 473 -3.36 -35.82 -24.75
CA ARG A 473 -2.09 -35.29 -25.29
C ARG A 473 -1.17 -36.38 -25.82
N SER A 474 -1.22 -37.58 -25.23
CA SER A 474 -0.48 -38.76 -25.68
C SER A 474 -1.13 -39.47 -26.88
N GLY A 475 -2.25 -38.97 -27.40
CA GLY A 475 -2.92 -39.50 -28.60
C GLY A 475 -4.07 -40.47 -28.33
N ASP A 476 -4.37 -40.79 -27.06
CA ASP A 476 -5.53 -41.61 -26.67
C ASP A 476 -6.71 -40.70 -26.31
N GLU A 477 -7.21 -40.00 -27.33
CA GLU A 477 -8.26 -38.99 -27.18
C GLU A 477 -9.59 -39.57 -26.71
N ARG A 478 -9.89 -40.83 -27.08
CA ARG A 478 -11.11 -41.52 -26.64
C ARG A 478 -11.08 -41.81 -25.15
N ARG A 479 -9.99 -42.40 -24.63
CA ARG A 479 -9.87 -42.62 -23.18
C ARG A 479 -9.82 -41.27 -22.45
N GLY A 480 -9.09 -40.30 -22.99
CA GLY A 480 -9.03 -38.94 -22.45
C GLY A 480 -10.40 -38.29 -22.26
N ALA A 481 -11.22 -38.30 -23.31
CA ALA A 481 -12.60 -37.77 -23.29
C ALA A 481 -13.51 -38.53 -22.31
N ALA A 482 -13.38 -39.85 -22.21
CA ALA A 482 -14.14 -40.66 -21.26
C ALA A 482 -13.81 -40.31 -19.80
N LEU A 483 -12.54 -40.01 -19.49
CA LEU A 483 -12.15 -39.61 -18.13
C LEU A 483 -12.62 -38.20 -17.78
N LEU A 484 -12.57 -37.25 -18.71
CA LEU A 484 -13.14 -35.91 -18.51
C LEU A 484 -14.65 -35.99 -18.25
N TRP A 485 -15.36 -36.88 -18.95
CA TRP A 485 -16.78 -37.15 -18.70
C TRP A 485 -17.02 -37.78 -17.32
N ARG A 486 -16.19 -38.71 -16.87
CA ARG A 486 -16.28 -39.29 -15.51
C ARG A 486 -16.02 -38.24 -14.43
N ALA A 487 -15.00 -37.40 -14.60
CA ALA A 487 -14.71 -36.29 -13.70
C ALA A 487 -15.90 -35.31 -13.57
N PHE A 488 -16.56 -34.99 -14.69
CA PHE A 488 -17.78 -34.19 -14.70
C PHE A 488 -18.91 -34.82 -13.87
N ASN A 489 -19.18 -36.13 -14.07
CA ASN A 489 -20.20 -36.84 -13.31
C ASN A 489 -19.83 -37.01 -11.83
N GLY A 490 -18.54 -37.00 -11.51
CA GLY A 490 -18.00 -36.97 -10.15
C GLY A 490 -18.07 -35.60 -9.46
N GLY A 491 -18.65 -34.57 -10.10
CA GLY A 491 -18.87 -33.25 -9.51
C GLY A 491 -17.93 -32.14 -9.98
N LEU A 492 -16.93 -32.43 -10.82
CA LEU A 492 -16.09 -31.40 -11.43
C LEU A 492 -16.75 -30.84 -12.70
N HIS A 493 -17.77 -30.01 -12.50
CA HIS A 493 -18.62 -29.49 -13.58
C HIS A 493 -17.85 -28.78 -14.70
N TRP A 494 -16.71 -28.18 -14.38
CA TRP A 494 -15.88 -27.46 -15.34
C TRP A 494 -15.17 -28.39 -16.35
N SER A 495 -15.00 -29.68 -16.05
CA SER A 495 -14.45 -30.67 -16.98
C SER A 495 -15.29 -30.84 -18.26
N LEU A 496 -16.56 -30.41 -18.24
CA LEU A 496 -17.42 -30.38 -19.43
C LEU A 496 -16.92 -29.36 -20.47
N PHE A 497 -16.41 -28.21 -20.03
CA PHE A 497 -15.82 -27.22 -20.94
C PHE A 497 -14.52 -27.75 -21.56
N GLU A 498 -13.68 -28.42 -20.76
CA GLU A 498 -12.45 -29.05 -21.24
C GLU A 498 -12.74 -30.13 -22.29
N LEU A 499 -13.78 -30.94 -22.06
CA LEU A 499 -14.27 -31.93 -23.02
C LEU A 499 -14.79 -31.30 -24.32
N ALA A 500 -15.51 -30.19 -24.21
CA ALA A 500 -16.04 -29.46 -25.36
C ALA A 500 -14.92 -28.86 -26.23
N VAL A 501 -13.85 -28.32 -25.62
CA VAL A 501 -12.67 -27.82 -26.33
C VAL A 501 -11.94 -28.96 -27.07
N SER A 502 -11.78 -30.11 -26.41
CA SER A 502 -11.21 -31.31 -27.04
C SER A 502 -12.04 -31.76 -28.26
N SER A 503 -13.37 -31.69 -28.16
CA SER A 503 -14.29 -32.08 -29.24
C SER A 503 -14.36 -31.06 -30.39
N ALA A 504 -14.31 -29.76 -30.10
CA ALA A 504 -14.36 -28.66 -31.09
C ALA A 504 -13.11 -28.58 -31.97
N SER A 505 -11.97 -29.11 -31.50
CA SER A 505 -10.74 -29.21 -32.28
C SER A 505 -10.74 -30.32 -33.36
N GLY A 506 -11.89 -31.00 -33.58
CA GLY A 506 -12.09 -32.01 -34.63
C GLY A 506 -11.50 -33.39 -34.32
N ARG A 507 -11.15 -33.64 -33.06
CA ARG A 507 -10.29 -34.76 -32.63
C ARG A 507 -11.06 -35.96 -32.07
N VAL A 508 -12.18 -35.76 -31.37
CA VAL A 508 -12.93 -36.88 -30.76
C VAL A 508 -14.14 -37.31 -31.60
N ALA A 509 -14.06 -38.48 -32.26
CA ALA A 509 -15.23 -39.14 -32.83
C ALA A 509 -16.03 -39.86 -31.73
N SER A 510 -17.20 -39.29 -31.39
CA SER A 510 -18.31 -39.86 -30.60
C SER A 510 -17.94 -40.84 -29.46
N VAL A 511 -17.97 -40.38 -28.21
CA VAL A 511 -17.94 -41.25 -27.03
C VAL A 511 -19.32 -41.89 -26.84
N PRO A 512 -19.46 -43.23 -26.76
CA PRO A 512 -20.74 -43.85 -26.43
C PRO A 512 -21.10 -43.54 -24.98
N ARG A 513 -22.34 -43.10 -24.74
CA ARG A 513 -22.92 -43.10 -23.39
C ARG A 513 -22.87 -44.53 -22.86
N ALA A 514 -22.15 -44.76 -21.76
CA ALA A 514 -22.23 -46.04 -21.07
C ALA A 514 -23.64 -46.16 -20.47
N ASP A 515 -24.34 -47.23 -20.86
CA ASP A 515 -25.66 -47.57 -20.37
C ASP A 515 -25.65 -47.72 -18.84
N SER A 516 -26.62 -47.07 -18.23
CA SER A 516 -27.07 -47.37 -16.88
C SER A 516 -27.67 -48.77 -16.85
N THR A 517 -26.93 -49.74 -16.32
CA THR A 517 -27.45 -50.98 -15.74
C THR A 517 -26.77 -51.12 -14.38
N GLY A 518 -27.39 -51.21 -13.21
CA GLY A 518 -28.76 -51.45 -12.78
C GLY A 518 -28.68 -52.33 -11.53
N GLY A 519 -29.39 -52.01 -10.44
CA GLY A 519 -29.63 -52.91 -9.29
C GLY A 519 -28.80 -52.65 -8.04
#